data_AF-A0A3B8L093-F1
#
_entry.id   AF-A0A3B8L093-F1
#
_cell.length_a   1.000
_cell.length_b   1.000
_cell.length_c   1.000
_cell.angle_alpha   90.00
_cell.angle_beta   90.00
_cell.angle_gamma   90.00
#
_symmetry.space_group_name_H-M   'P 1'
#
loop_
_entity.id
_entity.type
_entity.pdbx_description
1 polymer ?
#
loop_
_entity_poly.entity_id
_entity_poly.type
_entity_poly.pdbx_seq_one_letter_code
_entity_poly.pdbx_strand_id
1 'polypeptide(L)'
;MTNSFLGRRLVALFAFLITASTCAFSSQAVAQPAASKKAASTKADKLKKDQEIKKAADAVEGFLRGVFGGGRARKPVAFPGKPKPKAVVGNGDPTARDRIDLLAPQDPRQAKLLRQVHAWLKSGEHAKALEAVSLLLNPPPAAKFESESLFRSEGGRWVTVRDEANRILGGLPESFRETFRTRYGAEASRRFAAATTTGGESALVDVADRFFHTRAGRQAANRLASRHIDRGRLGLAAFWLGRLLEGNDPVAAVPAWRLKAAWVFHRVGQPERVKTLLADLEEAGRLRVPGIGQVKRDEWLGMSRPAILPEPELVDWPVFYGSSSRRGRAVGGAPLLLRRWHRRLTHRHAVAEIVGELVEDLDDRGQSMIPAFVPLVVGDKAIFRTLRGIEVVDVDSGRVLWETRPEVAVESLMGGRSSSVTRTAVGGAVRMVQVARGGRGLVR
;
A
#
# COMPACT_ATOMS: atom_id res chain seq x y z
N MET A 1 50.60 3.02 -44.63
CA MET A 1 50.88 2.09 -43.50
C MET A 1 49.61 1.26 -43.31
N THR A 2 49.41 0.27 -44.19
CA THR A 2 49.62 -1.19 -43.96
C THR A 2 48.61 -1.75 -42.95
N ASN A 3 47.73 -2.72 -43.19
CA ASN A 3 47.24 -3.55 -44.31
C ASN A 3 45.91 -4.13 -43.74
N SER A 4 44.73 -4.09 -44.36
CA SER A 4 44.18 -5.04 -45.35
C SER A 4 44.37 -6.53 -44.95
N PHE A 5 43.48 -7.50 -45.12
CA PHE A 5 42.21 -7.73 -45.82
C PHE A 5 41.85 -9.22 -45.50
N LEU A 6 40.56 -9.61 -45.57
CA LEU A 6 40.05 -10.96 -45.93
C LEU A 6 40.39 -12.16 -45.00
N GLY A 7 39.57 -13.20 -44.83
CA GLY A 7 38.34 -13.60 -45.50
C GLY A 7 38.21 -15.14 -45.50
N ARG A 8 36.97 -15.63 -45.36
CA ARG A 8 36.40 -16.91 -45.87
C ARG A 8 36.73 -18.27 -45.22
N ARG A 9 35.62 -18.90 -44.78
CA ARG A 9 35.05 -20.24 -45.13
C ARG A 9 35.90 -21.53 -44.94
N LEU A 10 35.35 -22.53 -44.22
CA LEU A 10 34.87 -23.86 -44.69
C LEU A 10 34.60 -24.77 -43.46
N VAL A 11 33.37 -25.28 -43.24
CA VAL A 11 32.80 -26.61 -43.63
C VAL A 11 33.21 -27.80 -42.73
N ALA A 12 32.23 -28.24 -41.93
CA ALA A 12 31.78 -29.60 -41.54
C ALA A 12 32.71 -30.84 -41.61
N LEU A 13 32.64 -31.71 -40.58
CA LEU A 13 32.00 -33.06 -40.60
C LEU A 13 32.30 -33.89 -39.31
N PHE A 14 31.24 -34.55 -38.78
CA PHE A 14 31.17 -35.89 -38.12
C PHE A 14 31.84 -36.13 -36.76
N ALA A 15 31.40 -37.05 -35.87
CA ALA A 15 30.19 -37.83 -35.60
C ALA A 15 30.51 -38.76 -34.39
N PHE A 16 29.47 -39.36 -33.78
CA PHE A 16 29.51 -40.55 -32.87
C PHE A 16 30.06 -40.33 -31.43
N LEU A 17 29.58 -40.95 -30.33
CA LEU A 17 28.82 -42.20 -30.14
C LEU A 17 28.12 -42.18 -28.75
N ILE A 18 26.91 -42.73 -28.70
CA ILE A 18 26.15 -43.14 -27.49
C ILE A 18 26.62 -44.54 -27.09
N THR A 19 26.95 -44.80 -25.82
CA THR A 19 26.69 -46.14 -25.23
C THR A 19 26.65 -46.14 -23.70
N ALA A 20 25.72 -46.95 -23.22
CA ALA A 20 25.40 -47.25 -21.83
C ALA A 20 26.46 -48.10 -21.12
N SER A 21 26.45 -48.08 -19.79
CA SER A 21 26.80 -49.25 -18.98
C SER A 21 26.18 -49.19 -17.59
N THR A 22 25.18 -50.05 -17.43
CA THR A 22 24.74 -50.68 -16.18
C THR A 22 25.85 -51.54 -15.58
N CYS A 23 26.04 -51.47 -14.25
CA CYS A 23 26.57 -52.59 -13.48
C CYS A 23 25.83 -52.68 -12.14
N ALA A 24 25.25 -53.85 -11.92
CA ALA A 24 24.51 -54.26 -10.73
C ALA A 24 25.46 -54.79 -9.65
N PHE A 25 25.05 -54.72 -8.38
CA PHE A 25 25.60 -55.60 -7.34
C PHE A 25 24.50 -56.12 -6.39
N SER A 26 24.40 -57.44 -6.39
CA SER A 26 23.91 -58.40 -5.38
C SER A 26 22.63 -58.14 -4.56
N SER A 27 21.69 -59.09 -4.67
CA SER A 27 21.59 -60.11 -3.61
C SER A 27 21.05 -61.41 -4.17
N GLN A 28 21.66 -62.52 -3.73
CA GLN A 28 21.35 -63.89 -4.09
C GLN A 28 20.02 -64.33 -3.46
N ALA A 29 19.18 -65.02 -4.23
CA ALA A 29 18.15 -65.90 -3.70
C ALA A 29 18.31 -67.28 -4.32
N VAL A 30 18.54 -68.26 -3.44
CA VAL A 30 18.79 -69.67 -3.71
C VAL A 30 17.54 -70.37 -4.26
N ALA A 31 17.74 -71.33 -5.15
CA ALA A 31 16.69 -72.14 -5.77
C ALA A 31 16.25 -73.34 -4.90
N GLN A 32 14.91 -73.49 -4.76
CA GLN A 32 14.04 -74.70 -4.79
C GLN A 32 14.29 -75.89 -3.81
N PRO A 33 13.26 -76.67 -3.37
CA PRO A 33 12.19 -77.22 -4.24
C PRO A 33 10.76 -77.44 -3.67
N ALA A 34 9.90 -77.76 -4.64
CA ALA A 34 8.59 -78.43 -4.69
C ALA A 34 7.84 -78.94 -3.43
N ALA A 35 6.51 -78.74 -3.52
CA ALA A 35 5.41 -79.67 -3.21
C ALA A 35 4.55 -79.49 -1.93
N SER A 36 3.25 -79.25 -2.21
CA SER A 36 2.06 -79.86 -1.58
C SER A 36 1.31 -79.15 -0.43
N LYS A 37 0.10 -78.66 -0.77
CA LYS A 37 -1.19 -78.81 -0.06
C LYS A 37 -1.17 -78.92 1.48
N LYS A 38 -0.76 -77.89 2.23
CA LYS A 38 -1.06 -77.79 3.69
C LYS A 38 -1.28 -76.37 4.25
N ALA A 39 -1.35 -75.31 3.43
CA ALA A 39 -1.49 -73.92 3.90
C ALA A 39 -2.95 -73.39 3.95
N ALA A 40 -3.95 -74.21 3.60
CA ALA A 40 -5.36 -73.78 3.54
C ALA A 40 -6.15 -73.97 4.86
N SER A 41 -5.69 -74.83 5.78
CA SER A 41 -6.43 -75.12 7.02
C SER A 41 -6.28 -74.02 8.08
N THR A 42 -5.11 -73.39 8.20
CA THR A 42 -4.81 -72.41 9.25
C THR A 42 -5.53 -71.07 9.09
N LYS A 43 -5.97 -70.73 7.87
CA LYS A 43 -6.69 -69.48 7.57
C LYS A 43 -8.20 -69.61 7.81
N ALA A 44 -8.75 -70.82 7.63
CA ALA A 44 -10.16 -71.11 7.87
C ALA A 44 -10.48 -71.16 9.37
N ASP A 45 -9.60 -71.72 10.20
CA ASP A 45 -9.80 -71.78 11.65
C ASP A 45 -9.69 -70.40 12.32
N LYS A 46 -8.85 -69.51 11.79
CA LYS A 46 -8.74 -68.12 12.27
C LYS A 46 -10.01 -67.32 11.97
N LEU A 47 -10.60 -67.52 10.79
CA LEU A 47 -11.85 -66.86 10.40
C LEU A 47 -13.06 -67.35 11.23
N LYS A 48 -13.08 -68.65 11.59
CA LYS A 48 -14.10 -69.20 12.48
C LYS A 48 -13.99 -68.63 13.89
N LYS A 49 -12.78 -68.51 14.43
CA LYS A 49 -12.54 -67.91 15.76
C LYS A 49 -12.95 -66.43 15.81
N ASP A 50 -12.69 -65.67 14.75
CA ASP A 50 -13.12 -64.27 14.66
C ASP A 50 -14.65 -64.13 14.54
N GLN A 51 -15.32 -65.08 13.88
CA GLN A 51 -16.79 -65.13 13.84
C GLN A 51 -17.42 -65.51 15.19
N GLU A 52 -16.78 -66.39 15.96
CA GLU A 52 -17.23 -66.74 17.31
C GLU A 52 -17.07 -65.56 18.28
N ILE A 53 -15.96 -64.80 18.20
CA ILE A 53 -15.75 -63.59 18.98
C ILE A 53 -16.83 -62.54 18.65
N LYS A 54 -17.19 -62.39 17.37
CA LYS A 54 -18.27 -61.48 16.94
C LYS A 54 -19.63 -61.90 17.49
N LYS A 55 -19.97 -63.19 17.42
CA LYS A 55 -21.21 -63.72 17.97
C LYS A 55 -21.29 -63.56 19.49
N ALA A 56 -20.17 -63.73 20.19
CA ALA A 56 -20.09 -63.48 21.63
C ALA A 56 -20.27 -61.99 21.95
N ALA A 57 -19.69 -61.08 21.17
CA ALA A 57 -19.87 -59.64 21.32
C ALA A 57 -21.32 -59.21 21.07
N ASP A 58 -21.97 -59.73 20.02
CA ASP A 58 -23.37 -59.44 19.69
C ASP A 58 -24.33 -59.99 20.77
N ALA A 59 -24.01 -61.15 21.37
CA ALA A 59 -24.77 -61.71 22.49
C ALA A 59 -24.64 -60.86 23.76
N VAL A 60 -23.45 -60.33 24.05
CA VAL A 60 -23.22 -59.40 25.17
C VAL A 60 -23.93 -58.07 24.92
N GLU A 61 -23.91 -57.54 23.70
CA GLU A 61 -24.65 -56.32 23.34
C GLU A 61 -26.18 -56.54 23.46
N GLY A 62 -26.68 -57.72 23.07
CA GLY A 62 -28.07 -58.11 23.26
C GLY A 62 -28.47 -58.21 24.74
N PHE A 63 -27.62 -58.80 25.57
CA PHE A 63 -27.82 -58.86 27.03
C PHE A 63 -27.82 -57.47 27.67
N LEU A 64 -26.87 -56.60 27.29
CA LEU A 64 -26.80 -55.22 27.79
C LEU A 64 -28.03 -54.39 27.36
N ARG A 65 -28.55 -54.58 26.14
CA ARG A 65 -29.80 -53.95 25.69
C ARG A 65 -31.05 -54.49 26.39
N GLY A 66 -31.04 -55.76 26.80
CA GLY A 66 -32.11 -56.39 27.58
C GLY A 66 -32.14 -55.95 29.04
N VAL A 67 -30.98 -55.70 29.65
CA VAL A 67 -30.85 -55.26 31.05
C VAL A 67 -31.06 -53.75 31.22
N PHE A 68 -30.67 -52.92 30.24
CA PHE A 68 -30.68 -51.45 30.38
C PHE A 68 -31.80 -50.72 29.60
N GLY A 69 -32.83 -51.43 29.13
CA GLY A 69 -34.08 -50.81 28.66
C GLY A 69 -33.97 -50.04 27.33
N GLY A 70 -34.23 -50.72 26.21
CA GLY A 70 -34.24 -50.13 24.87
C GLY A 70 -35.44 -49.23 24.58
N GLY A 71 -35.33 -47.92 24.86
CA GLY A 71 -36.21 -46.91 24.30
C GLY A 71 -36.01 -46.78 22.78
N ARG A 72 -37.09 -46.87 21.99
CA ARG A 72 -37.09 -46.71 20.52
C ARG A 72 -36.28 -45.48 20.11
N ALA A 73 -35.25 -45.69 19.30
CA ALA A 73 -34.48 -44.62 18.68
C ALA A 73 -35.42 -43.66 17.93
N ARG A 74 -35.54 -42.42 18.42
CA ARG A 74 -36.17 -41.33 17.66
C ARG A 74 -35.43 -41.23 16.32
N LYS A 75 -36.17 -41.23 15.21
CA LYS A 75 -35.61 -40.93 13.89
C LYS A 75 -34.81 -39.63 14.02
N PRO A 76 -33.54 -39.59 13.58
CA PRO A 76 -32.75 -38.37 13.68
C PRO A 76 -33.47 -37.28 12.90
N VAL A 77 -33.79 -36.18 13.59
CA VAL A 77 -34.18 -34.93 12.93
C VAL A 77 -33.04 -34.62 11.98
N ALA A 78 -33.35 -34.55 10.68
CA ALA A 78 -32.39 -34.13 9.68
C ALA A 78 -31.98 -32.70 10.03
N PHE A 79 -30.83 -32.56 10.69
CA PHE A 79 -30.13 -31.28 10.72
C PHE A 79 -30.00 -30.84 9.26
N PRO A 80 -30.33 -29.58 8.92
CA PRO A 80 -30.07 -29.08 7.58
C PRO A 80 -28.62 -29.42 7.28
N GLY A 81 -28.41 -30.27 6.28
CA GLY A 81 -27.09 -30.80 5.97
C GLY A 81 -26.12 -29.65 5.95
N LYS A 82 -24.96 -29.82 6.62
CA LYS A 82 -23.89 -28.81 6.65
C LYS A 82 -23.91 -28.13 5.28
N PRO A 83 -24.18 -26.81 5.20
CA PRO A 83 -24.25 -26.16 3.91
C PRO A 83 -23.02 -26.60 3.18
N LYS A 84 -23.19 -27.22 1.99
CA LYS A 84 -22.08 -27.64 1.12
C LYS A 84 -21.04 -26.55 1.27
N PRO A 85 -19.77 -26.84 1.65
CA PRO A 85 -18.82 -25.78 1.87
C PRO A 85 -18.87 -24.94 0.60
N LYS A 86 -19.47 -23.76 0.70
CA LYS A 86 -19.31 -22.77 -0.37
C LYS A 86 -17.81 -22.66 -0.40
N ALA A 87 -17.23 -22.96 -1.56
CA ALA A 87 -15.80 -22.84 -1.78
C ALA A 87 -15.36 -21.60 -1.00
N VAL A 88 -14.40 -21.75 -0.10
CA VAL A 88 -13.87 -20.58 0.61
C VAL A 88 -13.21 -19.77 -0.49
N VAL A 89 -13.98 -18.82 -1.01
CA VAL A 89 -13.52 -17.87 -2.00
C VAL A 89 -12.69 -16.85 -1.22
N GLY A 90 -11.45 -17.23 -0.92
CA GLY A 90 -10.43 -16.35 -0.38
C GLY A 90 -9.75 -15.58 -1.52
N ASN A 91 -9.52 -14.27 -1.30
CA ASN A 91 -8.61 -13.32 -1.96
C ASN A 91 -8.37 -13.34 -3.48
N GLY A 92 -9.10 -14.15 -4.26
CA GLY A 92 -8.88 -14.33 -5.69
C GLY A 92 -10.14 -14.30 -6.55
N ASP A 93 -11.33 -14.09 -5.96
CA ASP A 93 -12.53 -13.74 -6.73
C ASP A 93 -12.71 -12.22 -6.72
N PRO A 94 -12.60 -11.54 -7.87
CA PRO A 94 -12.75 -10.09 -7.97
C PRO A 94 -14.19 -9.62 -7.69
N THR A 95 -15.15 -10.52 -7.52
CA THR A 95 -16.59 -10.19 -7.37
C THR A 95 -17.17 -10.52 -5.98
N ALA A 96 -16.42 -11.25 -5.13
CA ALA A 96 -16.84 -11.54 -3.77
C ALA A 96 -16.79 -10.26 -2.90
N ARG A 97 -17.73 -10.14 -1.95
CA ARG A 97 -17.57 -9.16 -0.85
C ARG A 97 -16.29 -9.52 -0.11
N ASP A 98 -15.29 -8.65 -0.19
CA ASP A 98 -14.03 -8.83 0.51
C ASP A 98 -14.32 -8.80 2.01
N ARG A 99 -14.27 -9.98 2.67
CA ARG A 99 -14.48 -10.07 4.12
C ARG A 99 -13.23 -9.65 4.89
N ILE A 100 -12.09 -9.51 4.21
CA ILE A 100 -10.80 -9.22 4.85
C ILE A 100 -10.58 -7.72 5.00
N ASP A 101 -11.12 -6.90 4.08
CA ASP A 101 -10.87 -5.45 4.06
C ASP A 101 -12.17 -4.62 4.11
N LEU A 102 -12.93 -4.80 5.20
CA LEU A 102 -14.11 -3.97 5.52
C LEU A 102 -13.73 -2.54 5.97
N LEU A 103 -12.44 -2.22 6.04
CA LEU A 103 -11.94 -0.92 6.50
C LEU A 103 -11.91 0.12 5.39
N ALA A 104 -11.79 -0.30 4.13
CA ALA A 104 -11.89 0.60 2.99
C ALA A 104 -13.32 1.15 2.87
N PRO A 105 -13.52 2.48 2.77
CA PRO A 105 -14.85 3.07 2.54
C PRO A 105 -15.45 2.52 1.26
N GLN A 106 -16.60 1.84 1.35
CA GLN A 106 -17.24 1.19 0.22
C GLN A 106 -18.76 1.29 0.33
N ASP A 107 -19.40 1.88 -0.69
CA ASP A 107 -20.84 1.77 -0.88
C ASP A 107 -21.16 0.54 -1.73
N PRO A 108 -21.83 -0.49 -1.17
CA PRO A 108 -22.17 -1.71 -1.91
C PRO A 108 -23.04 -1.44 -3.14
N ARG A 109 -23.83 -0.35 -3.14
CA ARG A 109 -24.70 0.05 -4.24
C ARG A 109 -23.88 0.55 -5.42
N GLN A 110 -22.91 1.43 -5.18
CA GLN A 110 -22.00 1.93 -6.21
C GLN A 110 -21.13 0.82 -6.78
N ALA A 111 -20.57 -0.05 -5.92
CA ALA A 111 -19.79 -1.20 -6.36
C ALA A 111 -20.62 -2.18 -7.21
N LYS A 112 -21.89 -2.43 -6.84
CA LYS A 112 -22.81 -3.24 -7.64
C LYS A 112 -23.08 -2.59 -9.00
N LEU A 113 -23.32 -1.29 -9.05
CA LEU A 113 -23.58 -0.56 -10.29
C LEU A 113 -22.36 -0.60 -11.22
N LEU A 114 -21.15 -0.37 -10.71
CA LEU A 114 -19.91 -0.50 -11.51
C LEU A 114 -19.76 -1.90 -12.10
N ARG A 115 -20.06 -2.97 -11.35
CA ARG A 115 -20.03 -4.33 -11.91
C ARG A 115 -21.03 -4.52 -13.05
N GLN A 116 -22.22 -3.96 -12.93
CA GLN A 116 -23.22 -3.99 -14.01
C GLN A 116 -22.73 -3.21 -15.24
N VAL A 117 -22.10 -2.05 -15.05
CA VAL A 117 -21.50 -1.28 -16.13
C VAL A 117 -20.46 -2.10 -16.89
N HIS A 118 -19.56 -2.80 -16.18
CA HIS A 118 -18.57 -3.67 -16.82
C HIS A 118 -19.23 -4.78 -17.64
N ALA A 119 -20.32 -5.38 -17.15
CA ALA A 119 -21.08 -6.38 -17.90
C ALA A 119 -21.71 -5.78 -19.16
N TRP A 120 -22.32 -4.59 -19.07
CA TRP A 120 -22.91 -3.89 -20.22
C TRP A 120 -21.87 -3.50 -21.26
N LEU A 121 -20.67 -3.08 -20.85
CA LEU A 121 -19.57 -2.81 -21.79
C LEU A 121 -19.16 -4.08 -22.57
N LYS A 122 -19.12 -5.24 -21.91
CA LYS A 122 -18.84 -6.53 -22.58
C LYS A 122 -19.95 -6.91 -23.58
N SER A 123 -21.19 -6.55 -23.29
CA SER A 123 -22.34 -6.77 -24.16
C SER A 123 -22.57 -5.68 -25.23
N GLY A 124 -21.73 -4.63 -25.28
CA GLY A 124 -21.90 -3.50 -26.21
C GLY A 124 -23.04 -2.53 -25.86
N GLU A 125 -23.63 -2.63 -24.67
CA GLU A 125 -24.76 -1.81 -24.21
C GLU A 125 -24.29 -0.42 -23.71
N HIS A 126 -23.66 0.36 -24.58
CA HIS A 126 -23.03 1.64 -24.24
C HIS A 126 -24.00 2.69 -23.69
N ALA A 127 -25.27 2.67 -24.10
CA ALA A 127 -26.29 3.59 -23.59
C ALA A 127 -26.54 3.39 -22.08
N LYS A 128 -26.71 2.15 -21.62
CA LYS A 128 -26.91 1.84 -20.20
C LYS A 128 -25.65 2.15 -19.38
N ALA A 129 -24.47 1.86 -19.96
CA ALA A 129 -23.20 2.22 -19.35
C ALA A 129 -23.08 3.74 -19.13
N LEU A 130 -23.45 4.55 -20.13
CA LEU A 130 -23.44 6.01 -20.03
C LEU A 130 -24.35 6.51 -18.91
N GLU A 131 -25.60 6.04 -18.83
CA GLU A 131 -26.54 6.48 -17.79
C GLU A 131 -26.01 6.16 -16.38
N ALA A 132 -25.54 4.93 -16.18
CA ALA A 132 -25.05 4.50 -14.88
C ALA A 132 -23.77 5.23 -14.46
N VAL A 133 -22.84 5.45 -15.39
CA VAL A 133 -21.62 6.22 -15.12
C VAL A 133 -21.93 7.69 -14.87
N SER A 134 -22.90 8.27 -15.59
CA SER A 134 -23.37 9.63 -15.34
C SER A 134 -24.00 9.76 -13.96
N LEU A 135 -24.77 8.76 -13.51
CA LEU A 135 -25.32 8.68 -12.16
C LEU A 135 -24.24 8.58 -11.07
N LEU A 136 -23.16 7.81 -11.33
CA LEU A 136 -22.04 7.69 -10.39
C LEU A 136 -21.24 9.01 -10.27
N LEU A 137 -21.07 9.73 -11.37
CA LEU A 137 -20.36 11.02 -11.39
C LEU A 137 -21.23 12.17 -10.87
N ASN A 138 -22.54 12.13 -11.13
CA ASN A 138 -23.49 13.19 -10.80
C ASN A 138 -24.69 12.63 -10.04
N PRO A 139 -24.48 12.08 -8.84
CA PRO A 139 -25.56 11.48 -8.08
C PRO A 139 -26.57 12.54 -7.64
N PRO A 140 -27.88 12.30 -7.82
CA PRO A 140 -28.90 13.18 -7.25
C PRO A 140 -28.85 13.08 -5.71
N PRO A 141 -29.24 14.13 -4.97
CA PRO A 141 -29.23 14.13 -3.50
C PRO A 141 -29.98 12.93 -2.89
N ALA A 142 -31.03 12.45 -3.56
CA ALA A 142 -31.80 11.28 -3.14
C ALA A 142 -31.02 9.95 -3.17
N ALA A 143 -29.95 9.83 -3.96
CA ALA A 143 -29.16 8.60 -4.06
C ALA A 143 -28.39 8.29 -2.76
N LYS A 144 -28.04 9.34 -1.99
CA LYS A 144 -27.29 9.23 -0.72
C LYS A 144 -26.05 8.34 -0.84
N PHE A 145 -25.31 8.46 -1.94
CA PHE A 145 -24.07 7.73 -2.12
C PHE A 145 -22.95 8.32 -1.27
N GLU A 146 -22.01 7.47 -0.87
CA GLU A 146 -20.78 7.92 -0.23
C GLU A 146 -19.86 8.60 -1.27
N SER A 147 -19.27 9.72 -0.87
CA SER A 147 -18.43 10.54 -1.75
C SER A 147 -17.13 9.84 -2.15
N GLU A 148 -16.53 9.11 -1.21
CA GLU A 148 -15.17 8.56 -1.31
C GLU A 148 -15.16 7.03 -1.37
N SER A 149 -16.23 6.43 -1.92
CA SER A 149 -16.28 4.98 -2.06
C SER A 149 -15.16 4.49 -2.97
N LEU A 150 -14.49 3.45 -2.50
CA LEU A 150 -13.47 2.73 -3.24
C LEU A 150 -14.06 1.52 -3.95
N PHE A 151 -13.38 1.12 -5.01
CA PHE A 151 -13.67 -0.06 -5.82
C PHE A 151 -12.36 -0.80 -6.07
N ARG A 152 -12.39 -2.13 -5.95
CA ARG A 152 -11.23 -2.97 -6.26
C ARG A 152 -11.26 -3.33 -7.74
N SER A 153 -10.30 -2.81 -8.50
CA SER A 153 -10.12 -3.14 -9.92
C SER A 153 -9.80 -4.63 -10.13
N GLU A 154 -10.00 -5.14 -11.35
CA GLU A 154 -9.66 -6.54 -11.70
C GLU A 154 -8.19 -6.88 -11.41
N GLY A 155 -7.28 -5.89 -11.46
CA GLY A 155 -5.87 -6.03 -11.10
C GLY A 155 -5.58 -5.97 -9.59
N GLY A 156 -6.60 -6.03 -8.74
CA GLY A 156 -6.47 -6.06 -7.28
C GLY A 156 -6.17 -4.70 -6.63
N ARG A 157 -6.04 -3.63 -7.41
CA ARG A 157 -5.77 -2.26 -6.92
C ARG A 157 -7.06 -1.54 -6.51
N TRP A 158 -6.99 -0.81 -5.40
CA TRP A 158 -8.02 0.13 -4.97
C TRP A 158 -8.01 1.37 -5.85
N VAL A 159 -9.18 1.72 -6.39
CA VAL A 159 -9.43 2.94 -7.16
C VAL A 159 -10.72 3.58 -6.66
N THR A 160 -10.87 4.90 -6.82
CA THR A 160 -12.15 5.54 -6.47
C THR A 160 -13.22 5.16 -7.48
N VAL A 161 -14.48 5.09 -7.04
CA VAL A 161 -15.62 4.88 -7.94
C VAL A 161 -15.67 5.96 -9.02
N ARG A 162 -15.32 7.21 -8.69
CA ARG A 162 -15.31 8.34 -9.64
C ARG A 162 -14.21 8.21 -10.69
N ASP A 163 -13.03 7.75 -10.32
CA ASP A 163 -11.94 7.54 -11.27
C ASP A 163 -12.30 6.44 -12.26
N GLU A 164 -12.86 5.34 -11.77
CA GLU A 164 -13.27 4.24 -12.62
C GLU A 164 -14.44 4.63 -13.54
N ALA A 165 -15.41 5.38 -13.01
CA ALA A 165 -16.50 5.96 -13.79
C ALA A 165 -15.97 6.88 -14.91
N ASN A 166 -15.02 7.77 -14.60
CA ASN A 166 -14.40 8.64 -15.59
C ASN A 166 -13.60 7.86 -16.64
N ARG A 167 -12.87 6.82 -16.25
CA ARG A 167 -12.12 5.93 -17.16
C ARG A 167 -13.07 5.28 -18.15
N ILE A 168 -14.18 4.72 -17.66
CA ILE A 168 -15.21 4.10 -18.48
C ILE A 168 -15.82 5.10 -19.44
N LEU A 169 -16.24 6.28 -18.96
CA LEU A 169 -16.82 7.34 -19.79
C LEU A 169 -15.86 7.79 -20.90
N GLY A 170 -14.57 7.87 -20.60
CA GLY A 170 -13.53 8.20 -21.56
C GLY A 170 -13.34 7.14 -22.65
N GLY A 171 -13.60 5.87 -22.34
CA GLY A 171 -13.55 4.75 -23.28
C GLY A 171 -14.83 4.52 -24.09
N LEU A 172 -15.93 5.22 -23.81
CA LEU A 172 -17.15 5.11 -24.60
C LEU A 172 -16.98 5.69 -26.01
N PRO A 173 -17.76 5.22 -27.01
CA PRO A 173 -17.75 5.81 -28.35
C PRO A 173 -18.08 7.31 -28.33
N GLU A 174 -17.55 8.05 -29.31
CA GLU A 174 -17.65 9.51 -29.32
C GLU A 174 -19.09 10.04 -29.30
N SER A 175 -20.03 9.36 -29.94
CA SER A 175 -21.46 9.73 -29.91
C SER A 175 -22.06 9.75 -28.49
N PHE A 176 -21.64 8.81 -27.64
CA PHE A 176 -22.08 8.76 -26.23
C PHE A 176 -21.37 9.81 -25.38
N ARG A 177 -20.09 10.09 -25.65
CA ARG A 177 -19.36 11.17 -24.98
C ARG A 177 -19.95 12.54 -25.33
N GLU A 178 -20.38 12.73 -26.58
CA GLU A 178 -21.05 13.97 -26.98
C GLU A 178 -22.40 14.12 -26.28
N THR A 179 -23.18 13.04 -26.17
CA THR A 179 -24.43 13.03 -25.38
C THR A 179 -24.20 13.49 -23.94
N PHE A 180 -23.13 13.01 -23.30
CA PHE A 180 -22.74 13.47 -21.96
C PHE A 180 -22.44 14.99 -21.94
N ARG A 181 -21.67 15.47 -22.91
CA ARG A 181 -21.30 16.90 -23.02
C ARG A 181 -22.53 17.78 -23.25
N THR A 182 -23.47 17.36 -24.09
CA THR A 182 -24.72 18.10 -24.31
C THR A 182 -25.54 18.21 -23.03
N ARG A 183 -25.67 17.11 -22.27
CA ARG A 183 -26.47 17.09 -21.02
C ARG A 183 -25.86 17.93 -19.91
N TYR A 184 -24.55 17.83 -19.70
CA TYR A 184 -23.89 18.40 -18.52
C TYR A 184 -23.04 19.65 -18.80
N GLY A 185 -22.83 20.02 -20.07
CA GLY A 185 -21.93 21.11 -20.44
C GLY A 185 -22.33 22.48 -19.88
N ALA A 186 -23.63 22.80 -19.86
CA ALA A 186 -24.13 24.06 -19.32
C ALA A 186 -23.95 24.14 -17.79
N GLU A 187 -24.26 23.06 -17.06
CA GLU A 187 -24.05 23.00 -15.62
C GLU A 187 -22.56 23.09 -15.27
N ALA A 188 -21.72 22.31 -15.95
CA ALA A 188 -20.28 22.30 -15.74
C ALA A 188 -19.67 23.69 -15.93
N SER A 189 -20.09 24.41 -16.97
CA SER A 189 -19.62 25.77 -17.27
C SER A 189 -20.02 26.78 -16.18
N ARG A 190 -21.27 26.71 -15.70
CA ARG A 190 -21.73 27.57 -14.58
C ARG A 190 -20.96 27.29 -13.29
N ARG A 191 -20.79 26.01 -12.92
CA ARG A 191 -20.04 25.61 -11.72
C ARG A 191 -18.57 26.01 -11.82
N PHE A 192 -17.95 25.84 -12.99
CA PHE A 192 -16.57 26.26 -13.22
C PHE A 192 -16.41 27.77 -13.03
N ALA A 193 -17.28 28.58 -13.62
CA ALA A 193 -17.25 30.03 -13.47
C ALA A 193 -17.36 30.43 -11.98
N ALA A 194 -18.32 29.86 -11.24
CA ALA A 194 -18.48 30.10 -9.82
C ALA A 194 -17.24 29.67 -9.00
N ALA A 195 -16.64 28.52 -9.31
CA ALA A 195 -15.43 28.02 -8.66
C ALA A 195 -14.22 28.93 -8.94
N THR A 196 -14.12 29.51 -10.14
CA THR A 196 -13.04 30.45 -10.48
C THR A 196 -13.16 31.79 -9.76
N THR A 197 -14.38 32.29 -9.55
CA THR A 197 -14.62 33.55 -8.81
C THR A 197 -14.34 33.39 -7.32
N THR A 198 -14.79 32.29 -6.72
CA THR A 198 -14.63 32.03 -5.28
C THR A 198 -13.23 31.55 -4.90
N GLY A 199 -12.42 31.09 -5.86
CA GLY A 199 -11.06 30.60 -5.60
C GLY A 199 -10.99 29.28 -4.81
N GLY A 200 -12.13 28.60 -4.59
CA GLY A 200 -12.23 27.35 -3.85
C GLY A 200 -11.60 26.18 -4.60
N GLU A 201 -10.54 25.58 -4.04
CA GLU A 201 -9.90 24.39 -4.63
C GLU A 201 -10.86 23.21 -4.70
N SER A 202 -11.61 22.96 -3.62
CA SER A 202 -12.60 21.88 -3.55
C SER A 202 -13.68 22.02 -4.64
N ALA A 203 -14.10 23.25 -4.96
CA ALA A 203 -15.09 23.48 -6.01
C ALA A 203 -14.52 23.19 -7.40
N LEU A 204 -13.25 23.51 -7.65
CA LEU A 204 -12.58 23.14 -8.89
C LEU A 204 -12.40 21.62 -9.01
N VAL A 205 -12.09 20.92 -7.90
CA VAL A 205 -12.00 19.46 -7.87
C VAL A 205 -13.36 18.83 -8.20
N ASP A 206 -14.45 19.30 -7.57
CA ASP A 206 -15.82 18.82 -7.88
C ASP A 206 -16.12 18.94 -9.38
N VAL A 207 -15.77 20.08 -9.99
CA VAL A 207 -15.97 20.29 -11.43
C VAL A 207 -15.10 19.36 -12.28
N ALA A 208 -13.81 19.25 -11.94
CA ALA A 208 -12.85 18.44 -12.68
C ALA A 208 -13.18 16.94 -12.61
N ASP A 209 -13.62 16.44 -11.45
CA ASP A 209 -13.97 15.03 -11.26
C ASP A 209 -15.31 14.66 -11.89
N ARG A 210 -16.34 15.47 -11.67
CA ARG A 210 -17.71 15.12 -12.10
C ARG A 210 -17.99 15.40 -13.57
N PHE A 211 -17.30 16.39 -14.13
CA PHE A 211 -17.54 16.87 -15.48
C PHE A 211 -16.28 16.81 -16.34
N PHE A 212 -15.32 15.94 -16.01
CA PHE A 212 -14.03 15.82 -16.71
C PHE A 212 -14.17 15.78 -18.23
N HIS A 213 -15.18 15.08 -18.75
CA HIS A 213 -15.37 14.90 -20.19
C HIS A 213 -16.01 16.09 -20.90
N THR A 214 -16.37 17.15 -20.17
CA THR A 214 -16.80 18.46 -20.71
C THR A 214 -15.62 19.43 -20.87
N ARG A 215 -15.80 20.50 -21.65
CA ARG A 215 -14.79 21.56 -21.78
C ARG A 215 -14.46 22.21 -20.42
N ALA A 216 -15.47 22.53 -19.63
CA ALA A 216 -15.31 23.18 -18.33
C ALA A 216 -14.56 22.28 -17.33
N GLY A 217 -14.84 20.96 -17.33
CA GLY A 217 -14.11 20.00 -16.49
C GLY A 217 -12.63 19.91 -16.83
N ARG A 218 -12.26 19.86 -18.12
CA ARG A 218 -10.84 19.86 -18.54
C ARG A 218 -10.15 21.18 -18.23
N GLN A 219 -10.85 22.30 -18.38
CA GLN A 219 -10.33 23.61 -17.94
C GLN A 219 -10.10 23.64 -16.42
N ALA A 220 -11.01 23.08 -15.63
CA ALA A 220 -10.84 22.96 -14.18
C ALA A 220 -9.62 22.09 -13.83
N ALA A 221 -9.46 20.92 -14.46
CA ALA A 221 -8.31 20.04 -14.27
C ALA A 221 -6.98 20.73 -14.62
N ASN A 222 -6.93 21.47 -15.72
CA ASN A 222 -5.72 22.21 -16.11
C ASN A 222 -5.39 23.34 -15.12
N ARG A 223 -6.42 24.04 -14.60
CA ARG A 223 -6.23 25.08 -13.59
C ARG A 223 -5.78 24.49 -12.25
N LEU A 224 -6.34 23.35 -11.84
CA LEU A 224 -5.90 22.60 -10.67
C LEU A 224 -4.44 22.18 -10.80
N ALA A 225 -4.05 21.64 -11.96
CA ALA A 225 -2.66 21.27 -12.23
C ALA A 225 -1.72 22.45 -11.98
N SER A 226 -1.99 23.63 -12.56
CA SER A 226 -1.18 24.83 -12.32
C SER A 226 -1.14 25.22 -10.83
N ARG A 227 -2.29 25.24 -10.14
CA ARG A 227 -2.35 25.56 -8.71
C ARG A 227 -1.57 24.58 -7.84
N HIS A 228 -1.54 23.30 -8.20
CA HIS A 228 -0.75 22.29 -7.51
C HIS A 228 0.75 22.47 -7.76
N ILE A 229 1.15 22.87 -8.97
CA ILE A 229 2.54 23.23 -9.30
C ILE A 229 3.00 24.40 -8.43
N ASP A 230 2.22 25.48 -8.38
CA ASP A 230 2.56 26.70 -7.61
C ASP A 230 2.74 26.41 -6.11
N ARG A 231 2.04 25.40 -5.59
CA ARG A 231 2.14 24.96 -4.19
C ARG A 231 3.13 23.82 -3.96
N GLY A 232 3.91 23.42 -4.96
CA GLY A 232 4.88 22.32 -4.86
C GLY A 232 4.25 20.91 -4.70
N ARG A 233 2.94 20.76 -4.91
CA ARG A 233 2.21 19.47 -4.83
C ARG A 233 2.31 18.71 -6.15
N LEU A 234 3.53 18.36 -6.54
CA LEU A 234 3.84 17.88 -7.89
C LEU A 234 3.17 16.54 -8.24
N GLY A 235 2.94 15.65 -7.28
CA GLY A 235 2.19 14.40 -7.50
C GLY A 235 0.75 14.65 -7.96
N LEU A 236 0.04 15.57 -7.29
CA LEU A 236 -1.32 15.96 -7.68
C LEU A 236 -1.33 16.71 -9.02
N ALA A 237 -0.33 17.54 -9.28
CA ALA A 237 -0.19 18.16 -10.60
C ALA A 237 -0.01 17.11 -11.70
N ALA A 238 0.88 16.13 -11.49
CA ALA A 238 1.12 15.04 -12.43
C ALA A 238 -0.14 14.20 -12.68
N PHE A 239 -0.95 13.97 -11.65
CA PHE A 239 -2.24 13.29 -11.78
C PHE A 239 -3.17 14.01 -12.76
N TRP A 240 -3.43 15.31 -12.56
CA TRP A 240 -4.33 16.07 -13.43
C TRP A 240 -3.79 16.26 -14.85
N LEU A 241 -2.47 16.51 -15.00
CA LEU A 241 -1.83 16.60 -16.31
C LEU A 241 -1.88 15.26 -17.05
N GLY A 242 -1.70 14.15 -16.33
CA GLY A 242 -1.83 12.80 -16.88
C GLY A 242 -3.22 12.54 -17.44
N ARG A 243 -4.26 12.88 -16.69
CA ARG A 243 -5.65 12.75 -17.17
C ARG A 243 -5.91 13.56 -18.45
N LEU A 244 -5.38 14.79 -18.53
CA LEU A 244 -5.53 15.62 -19.74
C LEU A 244 -4.83 15.00 -20.96
N LEU A 245 -3.68 14.37 -20.76
CA LEU A 245 -2.98 13.63 -21.82
C LEU A 245 -3.75 12.40 -22.27
N GLU A 246 -4.18 11.57 -21.31
CA GLU A 246 -4.93 10.34 -21.58
C GLU A 246 -6.29 10.65 -22.24
N GLY A 247 -6.89 11.79 -21.90
CA GLY A 247 -8.11 12.30 -22.51
C GLY A 247 -7.92 12.99 -23.86
N ASN A 248 -6.70 13.05 -24.40
CA ASN A 248 -6.34 13.75 -25.65
C ASN A 248 -6.85 15.21 -25.68
N ASP A 249 -6.71 15.94 -24.57
CA ASP A 249 -7.18 17.32 -24.53
C ASP A 249 -6.39 18.22 -25.50
N PRO A 250 -7.04 19.15 -26.23
CA PRO A 250 -6.35 20.06 -27.14
C PRO A 250 -5.24 20.90 -26.50
N VAL A 251 -5.29 21.15 -25.18
CA VAL A 251 -4.22 21.86 -24.46
C VAL A 251 -2.88 21.12 -24.54
N ALA A 252 -2.89 19.81 -24.70
CA ALA A 252 -1.69 18.99 -24.83
C ALA A 252 -0.90 19.29 -26.12
N ALA A 253 -1.53 19.92 -27.12
CA ALA A 253 -0.82 20.38 -28.32
C ALA A 253 -0.03 21.68 -28.08
N VAL A 254 -0.35 22.44 -27.03
CA VAL A 254 0.27 23.75 -26.77
C VAL A 254 1.71 23.56 -26.26
N PRO A 255 2.74 24.10 -26.95
CA PRO A 255 4.14 23.91 -26.55
C PRO A 255 4.45 24.33 -25.11
N ALA A 256 3.95 25.49 -24.69
CA ALA A 256 4.12 26.00 -23.32
C ALA A 256 3.53 25.04 -22.27
N TRP A 257 2.40 24.41 -22.59
CA TRP A 257 1.77 23.42 -21.71
C TRP A 257 2.59 22.13 -21.65
N ARG A 258 3.08 21.63 -22.81
CA ARG A 258 3.96 20.44 -22.88
C ARG A 258 5.24 20.65 -22.08
N LEU A 259 5.88 21.82 -22.17
CA LEU A 259 7.06 22.17 -21.37
C LEU A 259 6.78 22.15 -19.87
N LYS A 260 5.66 22.75 -19.44
CA LYS A 260 5.20 22.72 -18.04
C LYS A 260 4.95 21.28 -17.57
N ALA A 261 4.25 20.49 -18.37
CA ALA A 261 3.92 19.11 -18.04
C ALA A 261 5.16 18.22 -17.98
N ALA A 262 6.08 18.36 -18.94
CA ALA A 262 7.35 17.65 -18.97
C ALA A 262 8.20 17.98 -17.73
N TRP A 263 8.25 19.23 -17.29
CA TRP A 263 8.94 19.60 -16.05
C TRP A 263 8.33 18.88 -14.83
N VAL A 264 6.99 18.85 -14.72
CA VAL A 264 6.32 18.13 -13.62
C VAL A 264 6.60 16.62 -13.69
N PHE A 265 6.47 16.00 -14.85
CA PHE A 265 6.73 14.57 -15.03
C PHE A 265 8.19 14.19 -14.77
N HIS A 266 9.13 15.06 -15.12
CA HIS A 266 10.53 14.90 -14.75
C HIS A 266 10.69 14.91 -13.23
N ARG A 267 10.03 15.86 -12.53
CA ARG A 267 10.08 15.95 -11.06
C ARG A 267 9.41 14.77 -10.36
N VAL A 268 8.40 14.13 -10.96
CA VAL A 268 7.75 12.94 -10.37
C VAL A 268 8.31 11.61 -10.88
N GLY A 269 9.43 11.62 -11.61
CA GLY A 269 10.12 10.39 -12.02
C GLY A 269 9.46 9.61 -13.16
N GLN A 270 8.81 10.28 -14.12
CA GLN A 270 8.17 9.66 -15.28
C GLN A 270 8.90 9.99 -16.60
N PRO A 271 10.12 9.43 -16.82
CA PRO A 271 11.00 9.84 -17.93
C PRO A 271 10.43 9.56 -19.32
N GLU A 272 9.66 8.49 -19.49
CA GLU A 272 9.03 8.16 -20.78
C GLU A 272 8.05 9.25 -21.22
N ARG A 273 7.21 9.75 -20.30
CA ARG A 273 6.29 10.86 -20.60
C ARG A 273 7.04 12.14 -20.96
N VAL A 274 8.17 12.41 -20.29
CA VAL A 274 9.03 13.57 -20.59
C VAL A 274 9.58 13.47 -22.01
N LYS A 275 10.11 12.31 -22.39
CA LYS A 275 10.66 12.07 -23.73
C LYS A 275 9.60 12.31 -24.81
N THR A 276 8.42 11.74 -24.66
CA THR A 276 7.32 11.91 -25.63
C THR A 276 6.86 13.38 -25.71
N LEU A 277 6.71 14.06 -24.58
CA LEU A 277 6.24 15.45 -24.57
C LEU A 277 7.22 16.43 -25.20
N LEU A 278 8.53 16.16 -25.12
CA LEU A 278 9.56 17.05 -25.65
C LEU A 278 10.03 16.71 -27.06
N ALA A 279 9.69 15.53 -27.60
CA ALA A 279 10.22 15.03 -28.87
C ALA A 279 10.13 16.04 -30.04
N ASP A 280 8.99 16.69 -30.22
CA ASP A 280 8.77 17.65 -31.32
C ASP A 280 9.13 19.11 -30.96
N LEU A 281 9.52 19.36 -29.71
CA LEU A 281 9.87 20.69 -29.20
C LEU A 281 11.37 20.89 -29.06
N GLU A 282 12.14 19.80 -29.16
CA GLU A 282 13.59 19.78 -29.00
C GLU A 282 14.26 19.89 -30.38
N GLU A 283 14.95 21.01 -30.62
CA GLU A 283 15.73 21.25 -31.83
C GLU A 283 17.21 21.31 -31.45
N ALA A 284 18.02 20.38 -31.98
CA ALA A 284 19.45 20.26 -31.67
C ALA A 284 19.77 20.24 -30.16
N GLY A 285 18.92 19.60 -29.35
CA GLY A 285 19.10 19.49 -27.89
C GLY A 285 18.65 20.72 -27.09
N ARG A 286 17.99 21.69 -27.74
CA ARG A 286 17.51 22.93 -27.13
C ARG A 286 15.99 23.03 -27.19
N LEU A 287 15.42 23.62 -26.16
CA LEU A 287 14.00 23.89 -26.01
C LEU A 287 13.78 25.41 -26.08
N ARG A 288 12.78 25.83 -26.87
CA ARG A 288 12.34 27.22 -26.86
C ARG A 288 11.30 27.44 -25.76
N VAL A 289 11.73 28.11 -24.69
CA VAL A 289 10.88 28.39 -23.53
C VAL A 289 10.30 29.81 -23.63
N PRO A 290 8.97 29.98 -23.57
CA PRO A 290 8.33 31.30 -23.58
C PRO A 290 8.86 32.20 -22.45
N GLY A 291 9.23 33.44 -22.78
CA GLY A 291 9.74 34.42 -21.81
C GLY A 291 11.21 34.26 -21.41
N ILE A 292 11.87 33.16 -21.76
CA ILE A 292 13.30 32.92 -21.45
C ILE A 292 14.15 32.85 -22.72
N GLY A 293 13.70 32.14 -23.76
CA GLY A 293 14.47 31.92 -24.98
C GLY A 293 14.89 30.45 -25.16
N GLN A 294 16.03 30.22 -25.83
CA GLN A 294 16.54 28.87 -26.11
C GLN A 294 17.38 28.37 -24.93
N VAL A 295 16.97 27.25 -24.33
CA VAL A 295 17.63 26.65 -23.15
C VAL A 295 17.95 25.19 -23.45
N LYS A 296 19.06 24.66 -22.93
CA LYS A 296 19.32 23.21 -23.05
C LYS A 296 18.24 22.42 -22.31
N ARG A 297 17.87 21.26 -22.83
CA ARG A 297 16.86 20.41 -22.18
C ARG A 297 17.17 20.12 -20.72
N ASP A 298 18.39 19.70 -20.42
CA ASP A 298 18.79 19.34 -19.04
C ASP A 298 18.86 20.55 -18.11
N GLU A 299 19.16 21.72 -18.66
CA GLU A 299 19.15 22.99 -17.92
C GLU A 299 17.71 23.40 -17.56
N TRP A 300 16.75 23.23 -18.49
CA TRP A 300 15.34 23.51 -18.23
C TRP A 300 14.70 22.53 -17.22
N LEU A 301 14.92 21.24 -17.40
CA LEU A 301 14.45 20.23 -16.45
C LEU A 301 15.15 20.40 -15.08
N GLY A 302 16.37 20.95 -15.12
CA GLY A 302 17.24 21.23 -14.00
C GLY A 302 18.08 20.00 -13.62
N MET A 303 19.27 20.22 -13.07
CA MET A 303 20.14 19.13 -12.57
C MET A 303 19.57 18.34 -11.38
N SER A 304 18.39 18.71 -10.89
CA SER A 304 17.82 18.13 -9.70
C SER A 304 17.30 16.72 -9.99
N ARG A 305 17.71 15.75 -9.16
CA ARG A 305 17.05 14.44 -9.09
C ARG A 305 15.52 14.62 -9.03
N PRO A 306 14.74 13.74 -9.69
CA PRO A 306 13.29 13.77 -9.57
C PRO A 306 12.90 13.86 -8.09
N ALA A 307 12.04 14.83 -7.75
CA ALA A 307 11.53 15.04 -6.40
C ALA A 307 10.78 13.82 -5.85
N ILE A 308 10.38 12.89 -6.71
CA ILE A 308 9.73 11.63 -6.34
C ILE A 308 10.38 10.51 -7.17
N LEU A 309 11.66 10.20 -6.92
CA LEU A 309 12.12 8.84 -7.21
C LEU A 309 11.59 7.92 -6.10
N PRO A 310 11.14 6.69 -6.43
CA PRO A 310 11.03 5.67 -5.40
C PRO A 310 12.44 5.47 -4.85
N GLU A 311 12.68 5.96 -3.64
CA GLU A 311 13.87 5.56 -2.89
C GLU A 311 13.88 4.03 -2.83
N PRO A 312 15.06 3.40 -2.91
CA PRO A 312 15.18 1.97 -2.70
C PRO A 312 14.52 1.60 -1.37
N GLU A 313 13.93 0.41 -1.31
CA GLU A 313 13.42 -0.09 -0.05
C GLU A 313 14.58 -0.20 0.92
N LEU A 314 14.46 0.55 2.01
CA LEU A 314 15.44 0.62 3.05
C LEU A 314 15.16 -0.52 4.02
N VAL A 315 16.20 -1.31 4.26
CA VAL A 315 16.25 -2.25 5.40
C VAL A 315 16.60 -1.46 6.67
N ASP A 316 17.53 -0.52 6.55
CA ASP A 316 18.01 0.32 7.65
C ASP A 316 17.34 1.70 7.65
N TRP A 317 17.21 2.28 8.84
CA TRP A 317 16.68 3.62 9.05
C TRP A 317 17.65 4.50 9.85
N PRO A 318 18.84 4.85 9.30
CA PRO A 318 19.92 5.48 10.05
C PRO A 318 19.72 6.98 10.31
N VAL A 319 18.74 7.63 9.67
CA VAL A 319 18.46 9.07 9.83
C VAL A 319 16.97 9.35 9.91
N PHE A 320 16.59 10.55 10.36
CA PHE A 320 15.19 10.98 10.36
C PHE A 320 14.61 10.96 8.95
N TYR A 321 13.47 10.27 8.78
CA TYR A 321 12.88 9.88 7.50
C TYR A 321 13.74 8.97 6.61
N GLY A 322 14.65 8.18 7.19
CA GLY A 322 15.31 7.01 6.59
C GLY A 322 16.48 7.30 5.66
N SER A 323 16.40 8.33 4.82
CA SER A 323 17.43 8.71 3.85
C SER A 323 17.91 10.15 4.04
N SER A 324 19.05 10.52 3.44
CA SER A 324 19.54 11.91 3.41
C SER A 324 18.58 12.87 2.70
N SER A 325 17.77 12.36 1.76
CA SER A 325 16.68 13.07 1.10
C SER A 325 15.41 13.18 1.96
N ARG A 326 15.38 12.54 3.14
CA ARG A 326 14.23 12.46 4.07
C ARG A 326 12.97 11.86 3.43
N ARG A 327 13.15 10.83 2.60
CA ARG A 327 12.08 10.15 1.83
C ARG A 327 12.22 8.63 1.84
N GLY A 328 12.85 8.08 2.87
CA GLY A 328 13.06 6.66 3.03
C GLY A 328 11.76 5.87 2.89
N ARG A 329 11.82 4.75 2.19
CA ARG A 329 10.70 3.84 1.96
C ARG A 329 11.04 2.50 2.59
N ALA A 330 10.15 1.94 3.39
CA ALA A 330 10.27 0.57 3.89
C ALA A 330 9.38 -0.36 3.05
N VAL A 331 9.66 -1.67 3.10
CA VAL A 331 8.72 -2.68 2.62
C VAL A 331 7.45 -2.56 3.45
N GLY A 332 6.33 -2.22 2.81
CA GLY A 332 5.05 -2.13 3.49
C GLY A 332 4.57 -3.51 3.94
N GLY A 333 3.97 -3.57 5.13
CA GLY A 333 3.20 -4.73 5.60
C GLY A 333 1.73 -4.35 5.78
N ALA A 334 0.88 -5.33 6.09
CA ALA A 334 -0.44 -5.01 6.62
C ALA A 334 -0.27 -4.14 7.88
N PRO A 335 -0.95 -2.98 8.00
CA PRO A 335 -0.81 -2.08 9.14
C PRO A 335 -1.53 -2.65 10.36
N LEU A 336 -1.04 -3.79 10.86
CA LEU A 336 -1.54 -4.42 12.06
C LEU A 336 -1.02 -3.59 13.23
N LEU A 337 -1.95 -2.94 13.96
CA LEU A 337 -1.64 -2.18 15.19
C LEU A 337 -1.32 -3.12 16.38
N LEU A 338 -0.75 -4.29 16.10
CA LEU A 338 -0.33 -5.26 17.10
C LEU A 338 1.06 -4.87 17.60
N ARG A 339 1.13 -4.57 18.89
CA ARG A 339 2.37 -4.20 19.56
C ARG A 339 3.30 -5.41 19.70
N ARG A 340 4.42 -5.44 18.96
CA ARG A 340 5.44 -6.50 19.07
C ARG A 340 6.09 -6.50 20.46
N TRP A 341 6.52 -5.32 20.91
CA TRP A 341 7.02 -5.09 22.26
C TRP A 341 6.88 -3.60 22.60
N HIS A 342 7.12 -3.24 23.86
CA HIS A 342 7.12 -1.86 24.32
C HIS A 342 8.17 -1.65 25.39
N ARG A 343 8.68 -0.42 25.50
CA ARG A 343 9.62 -0.03 26.54
C ARG A 343 9.34 1.37 27.04
N ARG A 344 9.47 1.55 28.35
CA ARG A 344 9.32 2.86 29.00
C ARG A 344 10.59 3.69 28.85
N LEU A 345 10.43 4.99 28.52
CA LEU A 345 11.54 5.94 28.41
C LEU A 345 12.14 6.34 29.78
N THR A 346 11.43 6.07 30.87
CA THR A 346 11.89 6.21 32.26
C THR A 346 11.38 5.04 33.10
N HIS A 347 12.10 4.71 34.18
CA HIS A 347 11.64 3.76 35.20
C HIS A 347 11.06 4.46 36.43
N ARG A 348 11.22 5.79 36.53
CA ARG A 348 10.73 6.58 37.65
C ARG A 348 9.27 6.96 37.40
N HIS A 349 8.37 6.46 38.25
CA HIS A 349 6.94 6.75 38.15
C HIS A 349 6.65 8.26 38.16
N ALA A 350 7.24 9.00 39.11
CA ALA A 350 7.05 10.45 39.22
C ALA A 350 7.44 11.22 37.94
N VAL A 351 8.48 10.79 37.23
CA VAL A 351 8.89 11.44 35.97
C VAL A 351 7.89 11.10 34.85
N ALA A 352 7.36 9.87 34.84
CA ALA A 352 6.33 9.49 33.88
C ALA A 352 5.02 10.27 34.10
N GLU A 353 4.62 10.51 35.34
CA GLU A 353 3.45 11.35 35.68
C GLU A 353 3.64 12.79 35.20
N ILE A 354 4.79 13.42 35.50
CA ILE A 354 5.10 14.78 35.02
C ILE A 354 5.03 14.86 33.49
N VAL A 355 5.54 13.85 32.78
CA VAL A 355 5.46 13.82 31.31
C VAL A 355 4.01 13.70 30.84
N GLY A 356 3.19 12.90 31.52
CA GLY A 356 1.76 12.78 31.25
C GLY A 356 1.03 14.11 31.39
N GLU A 357 1.20 14.79 32.53
CA GLU A 357 0.62 16.10 32.80
C GLU A 357 1.04 17.14 31.75
N LEU A 358 2.32 17.18 31.37
CA LEU A 358 2.82 18.11 30.35
C LEU A 358 2.20 17.85 28.96
N VAL A 359 1.92 16.58 28.63
CA VAL A 359 1.27 16.22 27.36
C VAL A 359 -0.18 16.66 27.36
N GLU A 360 -0.91 16.42 28.45
CA GLU A 360 -2.30 16.88 28.63
C GLU A 360 -2.39 18.41 28.55
N ASP A 361 -1.49 19.13 29.23
CA ASP A 361 -1.43 20.60 29.20
C ASP A 361 -1.21 21.17 27.79
N LEU A 362 -0.41 20.51 26.96
CA LEU A 362 -0.17 20.93 25.58
C LEU A 362 -1.38 20.66 24.68
N ASP A 363 -2.05 19.53 24.89
CA ASP A 363 -3.26 19.15 24.16
C ASP A 363 -4.42 20.12 24.47
N ASP A 364 -4.66 20.42 25.76
CA ASP A 364 -5.67 21.38 26.22
C ASP A 364 -5.45 22.79 25.64
N ARG A 365 -4.20 23.17 25.39
CA ARG A 365 -3.83 24.46 24.77
C ARG A 365 -3.88 24.43 23.24
N GLY A 366 -4.20 23.29 22.62
CA GLY A 366 -4.17 23.10 21.18
C GLY A 366 -2.78 23.27 20.58
N GLN A 367 -1.72 23.05 21.37
CA GLN A 367 -0.34 23.18 20.90
C GLN A 367 0.13 21.86 20.28
N SER A 368 0.64 21.95 19.04
CA SER A 368 1.16 20.77 18.35
C SER A 368 2.47 20.27 18.99
N MET A 369 2.50 18.99 19.36
CA MET A 369 3.70 18.32 19.84
C MET A 369 4.59 17.89 18.68
N ILE A 370 5.90 18.13 18.79
CA ILE A 370 6.90 17.67 17.82
C ILE A 370 7.58 16.42 18.39
N PRO A 371 7.66 15.30 17.64
CA PRO A 371 8.40 14.12 18.06
C PRO A 371 9.88 14.48 18.30
N ALA A 372 10.33 14.40 19.55
CA ALA A 372 11.71 14.74 19.91
C ALA A 372 12.69 13.55 19.76
N PHE A 373 12.17 12.32 19.81
CA PHE A 373 12.97 11.09 19.78
C PHE A 373 12.63 10.26 18.56
N VAL A 374 13.49 10.34 17.54
CA VAL A 374 13.39 9.51 16.34
C VAL A 374 14.35 8.33 16.51
N PRO A 375 13.85 7.08 16.59
CA PRO A 375 14.72 5.91 16.63
C PRO A 375 15.48 5.77 15.31
N LEU A 376 16.72 5.32 15.41
CA LEU A 376 17.52 4.89 14.28
C LEU A 376 17.52 3.37 14.24
N VAL A 377 17.45 2.78 13.06
CA VAL A 377 17.51 1.32 12.89
C VAL A 377 18.68 0.99 11.98
N VAL A 378 19.55 0.08 12.41
CA VAL A 378 20.68 -0.42 11.60
C VAL A 378 20.79 -1.92 11.84
N GLY A 379 20.56 -2.71 10.80
CA GLY A 379 20.43 -4.16 10.88
C GLY A 379 19.30 -4.58 11.83
N ASP A 380 19.64 -5.41 12.80
CA ASP A 380 18.75 -5.93 13.85
C ASP A 380 18.65 -5.00 15.08
N LYS A 381 19.21 -3.79 15.01
CA LYS A 381 19.34 -2.89 16.19
C LYS A 381 18.52 -1.62 16.02
N ALA A 382 17.71 -1.31 17.02
CA ALA A 382 17.07 -0.01 17.19
C ALA A 382 17.81 0.81 18.24
N ILE A 383 18.21 2.01 17.87
CA ILE A 383 18.97 2.96 18.70
C ILE A 383 18.08 4.18 18.94
N PHE A 384 17.77 4.48 20.19
CA PHE A 384 16.93 5.64 20.49
C PHE A 384 17.30 6.27 21.83
N ARG A 385 16.90 7.53 21.97
CA ARG A 385 17.06 8.28 23.21
C ARG A 385 15.92 7.95 24.17
N THR A 386 16.28 7.81 25.44
CA THR A 386 15.38 7.71 26.59
C THR A 386 15.64 8.90 27.53
N LEU A 387 14.84 9.05 28.58
CA LEU A 387 15.12 10.08 29.59
C LEU A 387 16.37 9.75 30.43
N ARG A 388 16.89 8.52 30.29
CA ARG A 388 18.13 8.04 30.91
C ARG A 388 19.38 8.21 30.05
N GLY A 389 19.25 8.47 28.75
CA GLY A 389 20.38 8.50 27.82
C GLY A 389 20.03 7.87 26.47
N ILE A 390 20.91 6.99 25.97
CA ILE A 390 20.73 6.26 24.71
C ILE A 390 20.65 4.77 25.01
N GLU A 391 19.71 4.09 24.38
CA GLU A 391 19.59 2.63 24.40
C GLU A 391 19.69 2.05 23.00
N VAL A 392 20.32 0.88 22.92
CA VAL A 392 20.37 0.02 21.74
C VAL A 392 19.65 -1.27 22.10
N VAL A 393 18.66 -1.62 21.29
CA VAL A 393 17.84 -2.82 21.51
C VAL A 393 17.80 -3.67 20.26
N ASP A 394 17.54 -4.95 20.46
CA ASP A 394 17.18 -5.87 19.38
C ASP A 394 15.77 -5.54 18.87
N VAL A 395 15.62 -5.34 17.55
CA VAL A 395 14.36 -4.87 16.93
C VAL A 395 13.23 -5.89 17.05
N ASP A 396 13.55 -7.19 17.05
CA ASP A 396 12.54 -8.23 17.05
C ASP A 396 12.02 -8.55 18.46
N SER A 397 12.92 -8.60 19.44
CA SER A 397 12.61 -8.98 20.83
C SER A 397 12.45 -7.80 21.79
N GLY A 398 13.01 -6.64 21.47
CA GLY A 398 13.07 -5.49 22.38
C GLY A 398 14.06 -5.65 23.55
N ARG A 399 14.96 -6.65 23.50
CA ARG A 399 16.00 -6.88 24.52
C ARG A 399 17.07 -5.77 24.47
N VAL A 400 17.53 -5.30 25.65
CA VAL A 400 18.65 -4.33 25.70
C VAL A 400 19.91 -5.05 25.19
N LEU A 401 20.58 -4.46 24.21
CA LEU A 401 21.90 -4.89 23.77
C LEU A 401 22.98 -4.01 24.42
N TRP A 402 22.70 -2.71 24.55
CA TRP A 402 23.60 -1.74 25.15
C TRP A 402 22.84 -0.49 25.64
N GLU A 403 23.37 0.19 26.64
CA GLU A 403 22.83 1.45 27.17
C GLU A 403 23.96 2.39 27.60
N THR A 404 23.74 3.70 27.50
CA THR A 404 24.61 4.69 28.14
C THR A 404 24.28 4.83 29.62
N ARG A 405 25.29 5.19 30.42
CA ARG A 405 25.11 5.63 31.81
C ARG A 405 25.64 7.05 31.97
N PRO A 406 24.86 8.09 31.59
CA PRO A 406 25.31 9.46 31.75
C PRO A 406 25.36 9.84 33.24
N GLU A 407 26.32 10.67 33.61
CA GLU A 407 26.44 11.20 34.98
C GLU A 407 25.20 12.03 35.38
N VAL A 408 24.62 12.74 34.42
CA VAL A 408 23.37 13.50 34.58
C VAL A 408 22.38 13.09 33.51
N ALA A 409 21.34 12.36 33.91
CA ALA A 409 20.22 11.99 33.05
C ALA A 409 19.13 13.06 33.03
N VAL A 410 18.36 13.14 31.94
CA VAL A 410 17.22 14.07 31.82
C VAL A 410 16.18 13.80 32.91
N GLU A 411 15.90 12.53 33.21
CA GLU A 411 14.99 12.16 34.29
C GLU A 411 15.47 12.60 35.69
N SER A 412 16.77 12.82 35.88
CA SER A 412 17.31 13.36 37.14
C SER A 412 17.02 14.85 37.29
N LEU A 413 17.05 15.60 36.18
CA LEU A 413 16.67 17.03 36.14
C LEU A 413 15.17 17.22 36.34
N MET A 414 14.35 16.33 35.75
CA MET A 414 12.88 16.39 35.86
C MET A 414 12.38 15.95 37.24
N GLY A 415 12.98 14.90 37.81
CA GLY A 415 12.53 14.31 39.07
C GLY A 415 13.08 15.00 40.32
N GLY A 416 13.46 16.28 40.23
CA GLY A 416 13.79 17.16 41.35
C GLY A 416 14.71 16.54 42.40
N ARG A 417 15.96 16.21 42.06
CA ARG A 417 17.00 16.01 43.07
C ARG A 417 18.11 17.02 42.86
N SER A 418 18.23 17.93 43.84
CA SER A 418 19.49 18.60 44.19
C SER A 418 20.58 17.54 44.18
N SER A 419 21.51 17.64 43.23
CA SER A 419 22.78 16.97 43.37
C SER A 419 23.42 17.54 44.63
N SER A 420 23.49 16.75 45.70
CA SER A 420 24.50 16.98 46.72
C SER A 420 25.85 16.72 46.04
N VAL A 421 26.32 17.72 45.31
CA VAL A 421 27.73 17.82 44.96
C VAL A 421 28.43 17.91 46.31
N THR A 422 29.03 16.81 46.75
CA THR A 422 30.02 16.85 47.83
C THR A 422 31.12 17.76 47.34
N ARG A 423 31.02 19.03 47.71
CA ARG A 423 32.07 20.03 47.53
C ARG A 423 33.18 19.62 48.48
N THR A 424 34.12 18.81 48.01
CA THR A 424 35.45 18.78 48.62
C THR A 424 36.02 20.18 48.40
N ALA A 425 36.01 20.96 49.47
CA ALA A 425 36.55 22.30 49.49
C ALA A 425 38.07 22.22 49.26
N VAL A 426 38.52 22.65 48.08
CA VAL A 426 39.86 23.20 47.92
C VAL A 426 39.67 24.55 47.25
N GLY A 427 40.18 25.59 47.90
CA GLY A 427 39.86 26.99 47.68
C GLY A 427 40.06 27.46 46.25
N GLY A 428 39.06 28.15 45.72
CA GLY A 428 39.11 28.86 44.46
C GLY A 428 37.80 29.59 44.21
N ALA A 429 37.80 30.91 44.39
CA ALA A 429 36.62 31.76 44.24
C ALA A 429 36.06 31.69 42.81
N VAL A 430 34.75 31.46 42.66
CA VAL A 430 34.03 31.66 41.40
C VAL A 430 32.76 32.45 41.69
N ARG A 431 32.65 33.60 40.99
CA ARG A 431 31.56 34.58 41.00
C ARG A 431 30.21 33.93 40.66
N MET A 432 29.19 34.22 41.46
CA MET A 432 27.79 33.94 41.10
C MET A 432 27.35 34.86 39.96
N VAL A 433 26.84 34.28 38.87
CA VAL A 433 26.01 34.99 37.89
C VAL A 433 24.57 34.60 38.15
N GLN A 434 23.80 35.54 38.66
CA GLN A 434 22.39 35.42 38.97
C GLN A 434 21.59 35.77 37.70
N VAL A 435 20.98 34.80 37.03
CA VAL A 435 20.09 35.06 35.89
C VAL A 435 18.68 35.29 36.42
N ALA A 436 18.24 36.55 36.35
CA ALA A 436 16.92 37.00 36.78
C ALA A 436 15.81 36.53 35.81
N ARG A 437 14.73 36.00 36.39
CA ARG A 437 13.45 35.72 35.72
C ARG A 437 12.72 37.06 35.50
N GLY A 438 12.62 37.52 34.25
CA GLY A 438 11.83 38.70 33.87
C GLY A 438 10.45 38.33 33.36
N GLY A 439 9.44 38.33 34.23
CA GLY A 439 8.04 38.40 33.83
C GLY A 439 7.56 39.86 33.89
N ARG A 440 7.05 40.38 32.77
CA ARG A 440 6.24 41.61 32.75
C ARG A 440 4.92 41.31 32.05
N GLY A 441 3.88 41.13 32.85
CA GLY A 441 2.53 41.52 32.47
C GLY A 441 2.35 42.99 32.79
N LEU A 442 1.72 43.74 31.90
CA LEU A 442 1.17 45.06 32.19
C LEU A 442 -0.14 45.19 31.42
N VAL A 443 -1.23 45.07 32.17
CA VAL A 443 -2.56 45.59 31.84
C VAL A 443 -2.60 47.01 32.38
N ARG A 444 -2.81 47.99 31.50
CA ARG A 444 -3.80 49.06 31.67
C ARG A 444 -4.06 49.71 30.32
#